data_AF-A0A7C4VKZ9-F1
#
_entry.id   AF-A0A7C4VKZ9-F1
#
_cell.length_a   1.000
_cell.length_b   1.000
_cell.length_c   1.000
_cell.angle_alpha   90.00
_cell.angle_beta   90.00
_cell.angle_gamma   90.00
#
_symmetry.space_group_name_H-M   'P 1'
#
loop_
_entity.id
_entity.type
_entity.pdbx_description
1 polymer ?
#
loop_
_entity_poly.entity_id
_entity_poly.type
_entity_poly.pdbx_seq_one_letter_code
_entity_poly.pdbx_strand_id
1 'polypeptide(L)'
;MKDDDMNEILRKALSENLAQARHIETLRQQFFYVIIAVYVGAMGWIFSTREPFDVILTRFLAVFLFLLIFSIFTLLNFVKWNNDFKNCITTVQWISERLGLIKVLSKSRKEKIEKSNEQEKEKKKLENSAFFQGFMALPIPLSIRVHKVYELIMYILIASTSWAFFVGLFSSLISLASILGFNLSLSQPSIYFLSLVIAALAVLKCYLTVTRANTMAEKMLDIRQPDGIKIRYCNIPPFWENSKKGKEIEHY
;
A
#
# COMPACT_ATOMS: atom_id res chain seq x y z
N MET A 1 7.52 30.53 22.76
CA MET A 1 8.54 29.52 22.39
C MET A 1 9.63 30.25 21.64
N LYS A 2 10.89 30.05 22.01
CA LYS A 2 12.02 30.56 21.21
C LYS A 2 12.10 29.73 19.92
N ASP A 3 12.55 30.33 18.82
CA ASP A 3 12.66 29.64 17.53
C ASP A 3 13.57 28.39 17.61
N ASP A 4 14.54 28.40 18.52
CA ASP A 4 15.45 27.26 18.78
C ASP A 4 14.72 26.04 19.36
N ASP A 5 13.79 26.24 20.30
CA ASP A 5 12.98 25.15 20.91
C ASP A 5 12.09 24.48 19.85
N MET A 6 11.56 25.28 18.91
CA MET A 6 10.70 24.78 17.83
C MET A 6 11.49 23.97 16.81
N ASN A 7 12.68 24.43 16.44
CA ASN A 7 13.57 23.71 15.53
C ASN A 7 14.02 22.37 16.12
N GLU A 8 14.27 22.31 17.43
CA GLU A 8 14.62 21.07 18.12
C GLU A 8 13.45 20.06 18.12
N ILE A 9 12.23 20.51 18.40
CA ILE A 9 11.02 19.67 18.32
C ILE A 9 10.80 19.13 16.91
N LEU A 10 10.95 19.97 15.89
CA LEU A 10 10.82 19.57 14.49
C LEU A 10 11.90 18.56 14.08
N ARG A 11 13.15 18.73 14.52
CA ARG A 11 14.24 17.76 14.27
C ARG A 11 13.96 16.43 14.96
N LYS A 12 13.45 16.44 16.19
CA LYS A 12 13.06 15.21 16.91
C LYS A 12 11.93 14.49 16.19
N ALA A 13 10.89 15.22 15.76
CA ALA A 13 9.78 14.67 14.99
C ALA A 13 10.24 14.11 13.63
N LEU A 14 11.17 14.77 12.96
CA LEU A 14 11.79 14.29 11.71
C LEU A 14 12.48 12.93 11.92
N SER A 15 13.30 12.84 12.97
CA SER A 15 14.00 11.60 13.36
C SER A 15 13.03 10.46 13.65
N GLU A 16 11.99 10.71 14.46
CA GLU A 16 10.99 9.70 14.84
C GLU A 16 10.19 9.21 13.63
N ASN A 17 9.75 10.11 12.75
CA ASN A 17 9.01 9.73 11.54
C ASN A 17 9.88 8.96 10.54
N LEU A 18 11.16 9.31 10.40
CA LEU A 18 12.10 8.55 9.58
C LEU A 18 12.35 7.15 10.16
N ALA A 19 12.54 7.03 11.47
CA ALA A 19 12.70 5.74 12.13
C ALA A 19 11.45 4.85 11.94
N GLN A 20 10.26 5.43 12.07
CA GLN A 20 9.00 4.74 11.84
C GLN A 20 8.85 4.31 10.37
N ALA A 21 9.20 5.16 9.40
CA ALA A 21 9.19 4.81 7.98
C ALA A 21 10.13 3.64 7.67
N ARG A 22 11.35 3.64 8.23
CA ARG A 22 12.30 2.52 8.10
C ARG A 22 11.77 1.23 8.71
N HIS A 23 11.14 1.31 9.87
CA HIS A 23 10.56 0.16 10.55
C HIS A 23 9.42 -0.45 9.73
N ILE A 24 8.50 0.37 9.24
CA ILE A 24 7.40 -0.07 8.37
C ILE A 24 7.94 -0.73 7.11
N GLU A 25 8.97 -0.15 6.48
CA GLU A 25 9.58 -0.73 5.29
C GLU A 25 10.21 -2.10 5.56
N THR A 26 10.91 -2.25 6.69
CA THR A 26 11.50 -3.52 7.12
C THR A 26 10.42 -4.58 7.36
N LEU A 27 9.33 -4.20 8.05
CA LEU A 27 8.19 -5.10 8.28
C LEU A 27 7.58 -5.58 6.97
N ARG A 28 7.40 -4.69 5.99
CA ARG A 28 6.85 -5.04 4.67
C ARG A 28 7.74 -6.03 3.92
N GLN A 29 9.06 -5.83 3.95
CA GLN A 29 10.01 -6.76 3.34
C GLN A 29 9.99 -8.13 4.02
N GLN A 30 10.04 -8.16 5.35
CA GLN A 30 9.98 -9.40 6.11
C GLN A 30 8.69 -10.16 5.82
N PHE A 31 7.54 -9.46 5.81
CA PHE A 31 6.26 -10.06 5.44
C PHE A 31 6.27 -10.62 4.02
N PHE A 32 6.83 -9.90 3.05
CA PHE A 32 6.96 -10.40 1.68
C PHE A 32 7.72 -11.72 1.61
N TYR A 33 8.86 -11.82 2.29
CA TYR A 33 9.63 -13.06 2.34
C TYR A 33 8.87 -14.20 3.02
N VAL A 34 8.14 -13.92 4.12
CA VAL A 34 7.31 -14.91 4.80
C VAL A 34 6.22 -15.44 3.87
N ILE A 35 5.54 -14.58 3.11
CA ILE A 35 4.51 -15.03 2.16
C ILE A 35 5.09 -15.94 1.10
N ILE A 36 6.21 -15.51 0.48
CA ILE A 36 6.86 -16.32 -0.55
C ILE A 36 7.26 -17.67 0.03
N ALA A 37 7.88 -17.70 1.21
CA ALA A 37 8.29 -18.94 1.86
C ALA A 37 7.10 -19.87 2.15
N VAL A 38 5.98 -19.33 2.66
CA VAL A 38 4.75 -20.08 2.91
C VAL A 38 4.18 -20.63 1.60
N TYR A 39 4.10 -19.82 0.56
CA TYR A 39 3.56 -20.25 -0.74
C TYR A 39 4.44 -21.30 -1.43
N VAL A 40 5.76 -21.07 -1.47
CA VAL A 40 6.71 -22.03 -2.05
C VAL A 40 6.70 -23.33 -1.26
N GLY A 41 6.68 -23.27 0.08
CA GLY A 41 6.58 -24.44 0.93
C GLY A 41 5.29 -25.22 0.73
N ALA A 42 4.15 -24.54 0.72
CA ALA A 42 2.84 -25.16 0.50
C ALA A 42 2.73 -25.77 -0.90
N MET A 43 3.12 -25.04 -1.95
CA MET A 43 3.09 -25.56 -3.33
C MET A 43 4.08 -26.69 -3.53
N GLY A 44 5.29 -26.59 -2.97
CA GLY A 44 6.28 -27.66 -3.01
C GLY A 44 5.76 -28.95 -2.37
N TRP A 45 5.06 -28.83 -1.23
CA TRP A 45 4.41 -29.97 -0.59
C TRP A 45 3.25 -30.53 -1.43
N ILE A 46 2.35 -29.67 -1.93
CA ILE A 46 1.21 -30.07 -2.76
C ILE A 46 1.68 -30.83 -4.01
N PHE A 47 2.64 -30.29 -4.75
CA PHE A 47 3.13 -30.90 -5.99
C PHE A 47 4.05 -32.10 -5.75
N SER A 48 4.52 -32.34 -4.52
CA SER A 48 5.32 -33.52 -4.19
C SER A 48 4.54 -34.84 -4.27
N THR A 49 3.20 -34.79 -4.20
CA THR A 49 2.36 -36.00 -4.23
C THR A 49 2.28 -36.65 -5.61
N ARG A 50 2.60 -35.91 -6.69
CA ARG A 50 2.51 -36.36 -8.09
C ARG A 50 1.12 -36.89 -8.49
N GLU A 51 0.08 -36.43 -7.82
CA GLU A 51 -1.31 -36.79 -8.11
C GLU A 51 -1.88 -35.96 -9.27
N PRO A 52 -2.93 -36.46 -9.96
CA PRO A 52 -3.66 -35.66 -10.94
C PRO A 52 -4.22 -34.38 -10.31
N PHE A 53 -4.27 -33.31 -11.10
CA PHE A 53 -4.63 -31.97 -10.59
C PHE A 53 -6.00 -31.94 -9.90
N ASP A 54 -7.00 -32.63 -10.43
CA ASP A 54 -8.35 -32.67 -9.84
C ASP A 54 -8.37 -33.32 -8.44
N VAL A 55 -7.52 -34.32 -8.22
CA VAL A 55 -7.36 -34.99 -6.93
C VAL A 55 -6.63 -34.07 -5.95
N ILE A 56 -5.62 -33.33 -6.43
CA ILE A 56 -4.91 -32.33 -5.63
C ILE A 56 -5.88 -31.27 -5.09
N LEU A 57 -6.75 -30.74 -5.94
CA LEU A 57 -7.68 -29.66 -5.57
C LEU A 57 -8.68 -30.07 -4.48
N THR A 58 -9.14 -31.32 -4.52
CA THR A 58 -10.06 -31.87 -3.52
C THR A 58 -9.33 -32.27 -2.23
N ARG A 59 -8.18 -32.95 -2.35
CA ARG A 59 -7.38 -33.41 -1.20
C ARG A 59 -6.81 -32.26 -0.37
N PHE A 60 -6.31 -31.21 -1.04
CA PHE A 60 -5.67 -30.06 -0.39
C PHE A 60 -6.62 -28.86 -0.23
N LEU A 61 -7.93 -29.10 -0.25
CA LEU A 61 -8.96 -28.05 -0.14
C LEU A 61 -8.71 -27.10 1.05
N ALA A 62 -8.42 -27.66 2.23
CA ALA A 62 -8.14 -26.88 3.44
C ALA A 62 -6.87 -26.01 3.31
N VAL A 63 -5.86 -26.49 2.59
CA VAL A 63 -4.62 -25.74 2.33
C VAL A 63 -4.90 -24.57 1.38
N PHE A 64 -5.66 -24.79 0.31
CA PHE A 64 -6.06 -23.70 -0.58
C PHE A 64 -6.93 -22.65 0.12
N LEU A 65 -7.82 -23.07 1.02
CA LEU A 65 -8.59 -22.15 1.87
C LEU A 65 -7.67 -21.33 2.78
N PHE A 66 -6.73 -21.98 3.46
CA PHE A 66 -5.74 -21.32 4.30
C PHE A 66 -4.94 -20.29 3.50
N LEU A 67 -4.40 -20.66 2.34
CA LEU A 67 -3.63 -19.76 1.49
C LEU A 67 -4.47 -18.59 0.97
N LEU A 68 -5.75 -18.82 0.65
CA LEU A 68 -6.67 -17.75 0.26
C LEU A 68 -6.86 -16.74 1.40
N ILE A 69 -7.21 -17.20 2.61
CA ILE A 69 -7.40 -16.35 3.78
C ILE A 69 -6.11 -15.61 4.12
N PHE A 70 -4.98 -16.32 4.11
CA PHE A 70 -3.67 -15.77 4.37
C PHE A 70 -3.31 -14.68 3.35
N SER A 71 -3.61 -14.88 2.07
CA SER A 71 -3.40 -13.86 1.04
C SER A 71 -4.26 -12.62 1.20
N ILE A 72 -5.54 -12.79 1.54
CA ILE A 72 -6.44 -11.64 1.82
C ILE A 72 -5.93 -10.87 3.03
N PHE A 73 -5.63 -11.56 4.13
CA PHE A 73 -5.10 -10.94 5.35
C PHE A 73 -3.81 -10.17 5.07
N THR A 74 -2.94 -10.74 4.25
CA THR A 74 -1.66 -10.13 3.93
C THR A 74 -1.80 -8.93 3.01
N LEU A 75 -2.71 -8.97 2.04
CA LEU A 75 -3.04 -7.81 1.21
C LEU A 75 -3.54 -6.64 2.08
N LEU A 76 -4.43 -6.91 3.05
CA LEU A 76 -4.96 -5.89 3.95
C LEU A 76 -3.87 -5.26 4.84
N ASN A 77 -2.98 -6.06 5.41
CA ASN A 77 -1.85 -5.54 6.19
C ASN A 77 -0.90 -4.71 5.32
N PHE A 78 -0.62 -5.16 4.10
CA PHE A 78 0.21 -4.42 3.17
C PHE A 78 -0.39 -3.05 2.83
N VAL A 79 -1.71 -2.98 2.58
CA VAL A 79 -2.40 -1.71 2.32
C VAL A 79 -2.33 -0.78 3.52
N LYS A 80 -2.54 -1.32 4.74
CA LYS A 80 -2.39 -0.55 5.98
C LYS A 80 -0.99 0.06 6.10
N TRP A 81 0.05 -0.77 6.02
CA TRP A 81 1.44 -0.31 6.12
C TRP A 81 1.83 0.65 5.00
N ASN A 82 1.31 0.46 3.79
CA ASN A 82 1.54 1.38 2.68
C ASN A 82 0.95 2.77 2.98
N ASN A 83 -0.23 2.82 3.59
CA ASN A 83 -0.84 4.08 4.01
C ASN A 83 -0.06 4.73 5.16
N ASP A 84 0.35 3.95 6.16
CA ASP A 84 1.20 4.45 7.26
C ASP A 84 2.54 4.97 6.76
N PHE A 85 3.16 4.27 5.81
CA PHE A 85 4.39 4.69 5.17
C PHE A 85 4.22 6.01 4.39
N LYS A 86 3.18 6.11 3.56
CA LYS A 86 2.83 7.37 2.85
C LYS A 86 2.64 8.54 3.83
N ASN A 87 1.99 8.28 4.96
CA ASN A 87 1.81 9.28 6.02
C ASN A 87 3.16 9.76 6.57
N CYS A 88 4.04 8.83 6.98
CA CYS A 88 5.36 9.17 7.51
C CYS A 88 6.19 9.98 6.49
N ILE A 89 6.21 9.60 5.22
CA ILE A 89 6.95 10.32 4.18
C ILE A 89 6.38 11.72 3.94
N THR A 90 5.05 11.85 3.89
CA THR A 90 4.40 13.16 3.76
C THR A 90 4.75 14.08 4.93
N THR A 91 4.77 13.54 6.15
CA THR A 91 5.16 14.30 7.35
C THR A 91 6.64 14.68 7.32
N VAL A 92 7.54 13.77 6.94
CA VAL A 92 8.97 14.04 6.78
C VAL A 92 9.20 15.15 5.76
N GLN A 93 8.51 15.11 4.62
CA GLN A 93 8.60 16.15 3.60
C GLN A 93 8.14 17.50 4.16
N TRP A 94 7.00 17.55 4.83
CA TRP A 94 6.48 18.78 5.44
C TRP A 94 7.41 19.37 6.50
N ILE A 95 7.97 18.54 7.39
CA ILE A 95 8.94 18.99 8.40
C ILE A 95 10.23 19.51 7.73
N SER A 96 10.69 18.81 6.69
CA SER A 96 11.90 19.21 5.95
C SER A 96 11.73 20.54 5.23
N GLU A 97 10.54 20.82 4.69
CA GLU A 97 10.17 22.14 4.15
C GLU A 97 10.17 23.22 5.24
N ARG A 98 9.64 22.93 6.43
CA ARG A 98 9.62 23.85 7.58
C ARG A 98 11.00 24.17 8.15
N LEU A 99 11.89 23.19 8.17
CA LEU A 99 13.29 23.35 8.59
C LEU A 99 14.17 23.98 7.49
N GLY A 100 13.62 24.26 6.30
CA GLY A 100 14.38 24.79 5.16
C GLY A 100 15.38 23.81 4.56
N LEU A 101 15.31 22.52 4.92
CA LEU A 101 16.17 21.45 4.40
C LEU A 101 15.86 21.14 2.94
N ILE A 102 14.60 21.35 2.53
CA ILE A 102 14.13 21.19 1.15
C ILE A 102 13.48 22.52 0.74
N LYS A 103 13.81 23.02 -0.44
CA LYS A 103 13.19 24.25 -0.97
C LYS A 103 11.73 23.96 -1.34
N VAL A 104 10.80 24.67 -0.69
CA VAL A 104 9.39 24.75 -1.12
C VAL A 104 9.36 25.25 -2.57
N LEU A 105 8.62 24.59 -3.44
CA LEU A 105 8.38 25.06 -4.81
C LEU A 105 7.85 26.51 -4.76
N SER A 106 8.57 27.45 -5.36
CA SER A 106 8.15 28.87 -5.36
C SER A 106 6.78 29.04 -6.02
N LYS A 107 5.96 29.98 -5.54
CA LYS A 107 4.66 30.33 -6.14
C LYS A 107 4.75 30.54 -7.65
N SER A 108 5.80 31.24 -8.11
CA SER A 108 6.09 31.47 -9.53
C SER A 108 6.38 30.19 -10.34
N ARG A 109 6.91 29.14 -9.69
CA ARG A 109 7.20 27.84 -10.31
C ARG A 109 5.96 26.94 -10.28
N LYS A 110 5.14 27.04 -9.22
CA LYS A 110 3.80 26.42 -9.12
C LYS A 110 2.87 26.94 -10.22
N GLU A 111 2.81 28.26 -10.41
CA GLU A 111 2.01 28.92 -11.47
C GLU A 111 2.53 28.61 -12.89
N LYS A 112 3.84 28.42 -13.07
CA LYS A 112 4.43 27.98 -14.35
C LYS A 112 4.07 26.53 -14.69
N ILE A 113 4.04 25.65 -13.68
CA ILE A 113 3.63 24.25 -13.85
C ILE A 113 2.11 24.16 -14.07
N GLU A 114 1.31 25.00 -13.41
CA GLU A 114 -0.15 25.08 -13.65
C GLU A 114 -0.51 25.56 -15.07
N LYS A 115 0.36 26.31 -15.75
CA LYS A 115 0.09 26.83 -17.10
C LYS A 115 0.60 25.93 -18.24
N SER A 116 1.34 24.85 -17.97
CA SER A 116 1.86 23.97 -19.03
C SER A 116 1.00 22.70 -19.19
N ASN A 117 0.71 22.30 -20.43
CA ASN A 117 0.07 20.99 -20.72
C ASN A 117 0.96 19.78 -20.32
N GLU A 118 2.16 20.01 -19.78
CA GLU A 118 3.04 18.98 -19.20
C GLU A 118 2.79 18.75 -17.69
N GLN A 119 1.78 19.43 -17.13
CA GLN A 119 1.32 19.40 -15.73
C GLN A 119 1.48 18.04 -15.05
N GLU A 120 0.98 16.96 -15.65
CA GLU A 120 0.95 15.66 -14.98
C GLU A 120 2.31 14.97 -14.97
N LYS A 121 3.12 15.16 -16.03
CA LYS A 121 4.46 14.57 -16.16
C LYS A 121 5.46 15.29 -15.27
N GLU A 122 5.47 16.62 -15.27
CA GLU A 122 6.38 17.39 -14.42
C GLU A 122 6.00 17.32 -12.94
N LYS A 123 4.71 17.34 -12.61
CA LYS A 123 4.23 17.13 -11.22
C LYS A 123 4.61 15.75 -10.72
N LYS A 124 4.38 14.68 -11.49
CA LYS A 124 4.88 13.32 -11.16
C LYS A 124 6.39 13.29 -11.04
N LYS A 125 7.15 14.01 -11.87
CA LYS A 125 8.63 14.02 -11.84
C LYS A 125 9.16 14.72 -10.59
N LEU A 126 8.53 15.83 -10.18
CA LEU A 126 8.88 16.61 -9.00
C LEU A 126 8.45 15.92 -7.70
N GLU A 127 7.22 15.40 -7.64
CA GLU A 127 6.76 14.53 -6.56
C GLU A 127 7.70 13.33 -6.42
N ASN A 128 8.02 12.65 -7.53
CA ASN A 128 9.02 11.58 -7.50
C ASN A 128 10.38 12.08 -7.01
N SER A 129 10.85 13.29 -7.32
CA SER A 129 12.15 13.79 -6.87
C SER A 129 12.21 14.12 -5.36
N ALA A 130 11.16 14.76 -4.82
CA ALA A 130 11.06 15.08 -3.40
C ALA A 130 10.86 13.81 -2.58
N PHE A 131 10.03 12.90 -3.09
CA PHE A 131 9.83 11.57 -2.55
C PHE A 131 11.15 10.76 -2.61
N PHE A 132 11.91 10.83 -3.71
CA PHE A 132 13.20 10.16 -3.89
C PHE A 132 14.26 10.67 -2.92
N GLN A 133 14.31 11.97 -2.63
CA GLN A 133 15.22 12.54 -1.64
C GLN A 133 14.89 12.08 -0.21
N GLY A 134 13.60 11.95 0.15
CA GLY A 134 13.19 11.31 1.41
C GLY A 134 13.48 9.80 1.44
N PHE A 135 13.37 9.13 0.30
CA PHE A 135 13.62 7.68 0.15
C PHE A 135 15.09 7.29 0.23
N MET A 136 16.02 8.15 -0.21
CA MET A 136 17.47 7.89 -0.16
C MET A 136 17.98 7.73 1.29
N ALA A 137 17.21 8.14 2.29
CA ALA A 137 17.50 7.93 3.70
C ALA A 137 16.96 6.59 4.26
N LEU A 138 16.26 5.77 3.46
CA LEU A 138 15.69 4.49 3.90
C LEU A 138 16.59 3.32 3.45
N PRO A 139 16.74 2.28 4.29
CA PRO A 139 17.76 1.23 4.10
C PRO A 139 17.60 0.45 2.79
N ILE A 140 16.39 0.38 2.21
CA ILE A 140 16.16 -0.02 0.81
C ILE A 140 14.85 0.64 0.39
N PRO A 141 14.84 1.57 -0.59
CA PRO A 141 13.61 1.96 -1.25
C PRO A 141 12.97 0.74 -1.91
N LEU A 142 11.92 0.12 -1.34
CA LEU A 142 10.96 -0.54 -2.21
C LEU A 142 10.32 0.62 -3.00
N SER A 143 10.91 0.91 -4.15
CA SER A 143 10.40 1.95 -5.03
C SER A 143 8.91 1.72 -5.27
N ILE A 144 8.17 2.78 -5.61
CA ILE A 144 6.74 2.70 -5.96
C ILE A 144 6.45 1.54 -6.95
N ARG A 145 7.42 1.19 -7.80
CA ARG A 145 7.36 0.02 -8.69
C ARG A 145 7.27 -1.32 -7.95
N VAL A 146 8.06 -1.54 -6.90
CA VAL A 146 8.03 -2.79 -6.14
C VAL A 146 6.72 -2.94 -5.37
N HIS A 147 6.11 -1.84 -4.93
CA HIS A 147 4.78 -1.88 -4.31
C HIS A 147 3.70 -2.36 -5.27
N LYS A 148 3.69 -1.85 -6.51
CA LYS A 148 2.74 -2.28 -7.53
C LYS A 148 2.95 -3.75 -7.92
N VAL A 149 4.20 -4.20 -7.97
CA VAL A 149 4.53 -5.61 -8.22
C VAL A 149 4.02 -6.49 -7.09
N TYR A 150 4.23 -6.11 -5.82
CA TYR A 150 3.70 -6.85 -4.68
C TYR A 150 2.17 -6.93 -4.73
N GLU A 151 1.49 -5.81 -4.95
CA GLU A 151 0.03 -5.76 -5.01
C GLU A 151 -0.52 -6.67 -6.12
N LEU A 152 0.12 -6.63 -7.29
CA LEU A 152 -0.19 -7.53 -8.41
C LEU A 152 0.01 -9.00 -8.05
N ILE A 153 1.14 -9.34 -7.42
CA ILE A 153 1.42 -10.70 -6.95
C ILE A 153 0.30 -11.16 -5.99
N MET A 154 -0.08 -10.33 -5.03
CA MET A 154 -1.17 -10.68 -4.09
C MET A 154 -2.50 -10.91 -4.80
N TYR A 155 -2.85 -10.11 -5.81
CA TYR A 155 -4.06 -10.36 -6.60
C TYR A 155 -3.99 -11.68 -7.37
N ILE A 156 -2.83 -12.01 -7.95
CA ILE A 156 -2.61 -13.30 -8.64
C ILE A 156 -2.76 -14.46 -7.64
N LEU A 157 -2.15 -14.34 -6.45
CA LEU A 157 -2.23 -15.36 -5.41
C LEU A 157 -3.69 -15.58 -4.98
N ILE A 158 -4.43 -14.50 -4.66
CA ILE A 158 -5.85 -14.56 -4.32
C ILE A 158 -6.66 -15.22 -5.44
N ALA A 159 -6.42 -14.84 -6.70
CA ALA A 159 -7.11 -15.43 -7.85
C ALA A 159 -6.86 -16.94 -7.94
N SER A 160 -5.59 -17.35 -7.91
CA SER A 160 -5.20 -18.76 -8.06
C SER A 160 -5.69 -19.64 -6.91
N THR A 161 -5.58 -19.18 -5.66
CA THR A 161 -6.00 -19.97 -4.50
C THR A 161 -7.51 -19.97 -4.32
N SER A 162 -8.18 -18.88 -4.68
CA SER A 162 -9.65 -18.84 -4.74
C SER A 162 -10.17 -19.82 -5.78
N TRP A 163 -9.61 -19.77 -6.99
CA TRP A 163 -10.00 -20.71 -8.05
C TRP A 163 -9.78 -22.16 -7.64
N ALA A 164 -8.57 -22.50 -7.17
CA ALA A 164 -8.24 -23.84 -6.70
C ALA A 164 -9.19 -24.32 -5.58
N PHE A 165 -9.47 -23.46 -4.59
CA PHE A 165 -10.41 -23.74 -3.51
C PHE A 165 -11.83 -24.00 -4.03
N PHE A 166 -12.38 -23.15 -4.89
CA PHE A 166 -13.76 -23.31 -5.38
C PHE A 166 -13.92 -24.52 -6.30
N VAL A 167 -12.92 -24.84 -7.13
CA VAL A 167 -12.95 -26.07 -7.93
C VAL A 167 -12.98 -27.31 -7.03
N GLY A 168 -12.12 -27.35 -6.00
CA GLY A 168 -12.11 -28.43 -5.02
C GLY A 168 -13.41 -28.51 -4.23
N LEU A 169 -13.99 -27.37 -3.84
CA LEU A 169 -15.23 -27.28 -3.09
C LEU A 169 -16.41 -27.82 -3.90
N PHE A 170 -16.60 -27.35 -5.13
CA PHE A 170 -17.68 -27.82 -5.99
C PHE A 170 -17.55 -29.30 -6.34
N SER A 171 -16.32 -29.76 -6.63
CA SER A 171 -16.07 -31.18 -6.89
C SER A 171 -16.45 -32.04 -5.67
N SER A 172 -16.05 -31.61 -4.47
CA SER A 172 -16.40 -32.30 -3.22
C SER A 172 -17.91 -32.29 -2.93
N LEU A 173 -18.58 -31.17 -3.22
CA LEU A 173 -20.03 -31.04 -3.07
C LEU A 173 -20.80 -31.96 -4.02
N ILE A 174 -20.36 -32.10 -5.26
CA ILE A 174 -20.97 -33.03 -6.23
C ILE A 174 -20.80 -34.47 -5.77
N SER A 175 -19.59 -34.85 -5.32
CA SER A 175 -19.37 -36.19 -4.75
C SER A 175 -20.24 -36.45 -3.53
N LEU A 176 -20.39 -35.49 -2.62
CA LEU A 176 -21.26 -35.61 -1.45
C LEU A 176 -22.74 -35.71 -1.84
N ALA A 177 -23.20 -34.89 -2.80
CA ALA A 177 -24.57 -34.93 -3.31
C ALA A 177 -24.91 -36.29 -3.93
N SER A 178 -23.97 -36.87 -4.68
CA SER A 178 -24.11 -38.22 -5.26
C SER A 178 -24.25 -39.29 -4.18
N ILE A 179 -23.46 -39.23 -3.10
CA ILE A 179 -23.59 -40.14 -1.94
C ILE A 179 -24.96 -40.01 -1.28
N LEU A 180 -25.51 -38.80 -1.23
CA LEU A 180 -26.84 -38.52 -0.68
C LEU A 180 -28.00 -38.84 -1.65
N GLY A 181 -27.70 -39.38 -2.84
CA GLY A 181 -28.70 -39.76 -3.84
C GLY A 181 -29.22 -38.60 -4.70
N PHE A 182 -28.61 -37.41 -4.61
CA PHE A 182 -28.92 -36.28 -5.49
C PHE A 182 -28.03 -36.29 -6.73
N ASN A 183 -28.64 -36.30 -7.92
CA ASN A 183 -27.91 -36.17 -9.18
C ASN A 183 -27.72 -34.69 -9.54
N LEU A 184 -26.60 -34.08 -9.12
CA LEU A 184 -26.13 -32.82 -9.69
C LEU A 184 -25.27 -33.11 -10.94
N SER A 185 -25.84 -32.90 -12.12
CA SER A 185 -25.17 -33.08 -13.42
C SER A 185 -24.39 -31.84 -13.86
N LEU A 186 -23.47 -31.35 -13.03
CA LEU A 186 -22.53 -30.30 -13.41
C LEU A 186 -21.33 -30.91 -14.13
N SER A 187 -21.11 -30.49 -15.38
CA SER A 187 -19.93 -30.90 -16.14
C SER A 187 -18.66 -30.27 -15.54
N GLN A 188 -17.50 -30.95 -15.66
CA GLN A 188 -16.21 -30.42 -15.21
C GLN A 188 -15.87 -29.02 -15.79
N PRO A 189 -16.07 -28.76 -17.10
CA PRO A 189 -15.88 -27.42 -17.65
C PRO A 189 -16.74 -26.35 -16.97
N SER A 190 -18.00 -26.69 -16.61
CA SER A 190 -18.88 -25.78 -15.89
C SER A 190 -18.35 -25.44 -14.49
N ILE A 191 -17.77 -26.42 -13.78
CA ILE A 191 -17.16 -26.22 -12.47
C ILE A 191 -15.97 -25.27 -12.56
N TYR A 192 -15.06 -25.50 -13.51
CA TYR A 192 -13.91 -24.63 -13.72
C TYR A 192 -14.31 -23.20 -14.07
N PHE A 193 -15.29 -23.04 -14.95
CA PHE A 193 -15.80 -21.73 -15.35
C PHE A 193 -16.47 -20.99 -14.19
N LEU A 194 -17.37 -21.65 -13.45
CA LEU A 194 -18.04 -21.05 -12.31
C LEU A 194 -17.02 -20.63 -11.22
N SER A 195 -16.04 -21.48 -10.96
CA SER A 195 -14.96 -21.19 -10.01
C SER A 195 -14.12 -19.99 -10.46
N LEU A 196 -13.87 -19.86 -11.77
CA LEU A 196 -13.14 -18.72 -12.33
C LEU A 196 -13.92 -17.41 -12.14
N VAL A 197 -15.24 -17.43 -12.38
CA VAL A 197 -16.11 -16.27 -12.15
C VAL A 197 -16.08 -15.85 -10.68
N ILE A 198 -16.16 -16.80 -9.74
CA ILE A 198 -16.10 -16.50 -8.31
C ILE A 198 -14.70 -15.97 -7.91
N ALA A 199 -13.63 -16.54 -8.45
CA ALA A 199 -12.27 -16.05 -8.23
C ALA A 199 -12.09 -14.61 -8.73
N ALA A 200 -12.61 -14.29 -9.92
CA ALA A 200 -12.61 -12.93 -10.46
C ALA A 200 -13.41 -11.96 -9.57
N LEU A 201 -14.57 -12.37 -9.06
CA LEU A 201 -15.36 -11.57 -8.12
C LEU A 201 -14.61 -11.34 -6.79
N ALA A 202 -13.90 -12.33 -6.28
CA ALA A 202 -13.07 -12.20 -5.08
C ALA A 202 -11.94 -11.18 -5.28
N VAL A 203 -11.24 -11.24 -6.41
CA VAL A 203 -10.21 -10.26 -6.78
C VAL A 203 -10.81 -8.87 -6.94
N LEU A 204 -11.94 -8.74 -7.65
CA LEU A 204 -12.63 -7.47 -7.82
C LEU A 204 -13.04 -6.85 -6.47
N LYS A 205 -13.56 -7.66 -5.55
CA LYS A 205 -13.93 -7.21 -4.20
C LYS A 205 -12.71 -6.71 -3.42
N CYS A 206 -11.59 -7.44 -3.50
CA CYS A 206 -10.34 -7.01 -2.88
C CYS A 206 -9.86 -5.69 -3.49
N TYR A 207 -9.79 -5.60 -4.82
CA TYR A 207 -9.39 -4.40 -5.55
C TYR A 207 -10.24 -3.17 -5.17
N LEU A 208 -11.56 -3.31 -5.13
CA LEU A 208 -12.46 -2.24 -4.70
C LEU A 208 -12.22 -1.82 -3.24
N THR A 209 -11.90 -2.78 -2.37
CA THR A 209 -11.59 -2.51 -0.96
C THR A 209 -10.27 -1.78 -0.80
N VAL A 210 -9.23 -2.20 -1.52
CA VAL A 210 -7.92 -1.52 -1.58
C VAL A 210 -8.06 -0.11 -2.13
N THR A 211 -8.80 0.03 -3.25
CA THR A 211 -9.06 1.34 -3.86
C THR A 211 -9.77 2.27 -2.87
N ARG A 212 -10.83 1.80 -2.20
CA ARG A 212 -11.52 2.59 -1.17
C ARG A 212 -10.60 2.98 -0.01
N ALA A 213 -9.77 2.06 0.47
CA ALA A 213 -8.82 2.33 1.55
C ALA A 213 -7.79 3.38 1.12
N ASN A 214 -7.25 3.28 -0.10
CA ASN A 214 -6.33 4.24 -0.67
C ASN A 214 -7.00 5.61 -0.85
N THR A 215 -8.20 5.68 -1.41
CA THR A 215 -8.95 6.94 -1.56
C THR A 215 -9.31 7.57 -0.21
N MET A 216 -9.65 6.77 0.81
CA MET A 216 -9.87 7.29 2.17
C MET A 216 -8.57 7.80 2.78
N ALA A 217 -7.45 7.09 2.60
CA ALA A 217 -6.14 7.53 3.07
C ALA A 217 -5.69 8.81 2.35
N GLU A 218 -5.92 8.91 1.04
CA GLU A 218 -5.69 10.12 0.24
C GLU A 218 -6.58 11.27 0.71
N LYS A 219 -7.87 11.05 0.95
CA LYS A 219 -8.74 12.07 1.56
C LYS A 219 -8.26 12.48 2.95
N MET A 220 -7.78 11.56 3.78
CA MET A 220 -7.23 11.89 5.10
C MET A 220 -5.89 12.64 5.00
N LEU A 221 -5.06 12.31 4.01
CA LEU A 221 -3.85 13.04 3.67
C LEU A 221 -4.18 14.42 3.11
N ASP A 222 -5.20 14.52 2.26
CA ASP A 222 -5.73 15.75 1.68
C ASP A 222 -6.46 16.59 2.70
N ILE A 223 -6.97 16.03 3.81
CA ILE A 223 -7.48 16.72 5.02
C ILE A 223 -6.33 17.08 5.98
N ARG A 224 -5.17 16.41 5.88
CA ARG A 224 -3.91 16.83 6.52
C ARG A 224 -3.12 17.82 5.66
N GLN A 225 -3.40 17.93 4.36
CA GLN A 225 -2.84 18.91 3.42
C GLN A 225 -3.67 20.19 3.11
N PRO A 226 -4.83 20.53 3.70
CA PRO A 226 -5.48 21.83 3.50
C PRO A 226 -5.59 22.52 4.85
N ASP A 227 -4.65 23.38 5.20
CA ASP A 227 -4.71 24.04 6.51
C ASP A 227 -4.73 23.07 7.73
N GLY A 228 -4.59 21.74 7.59
CA GLY A 228 -5.02 20.75 8.60
C GLY A 228 -3.94 20.25 9.57
N ILE A 229 -2.65 20.49 9.29
CA ILE A 229 -1.59 20.45 10.32
C ILE A 229 -1.75 21.62 11.31
N LYS A 230 -2.83 22.41 11.20
CA LYS A 230 -3.23 23.41 12.20
C LYS A 230 -3.53 22.82 13.57
N ILE A 231 -3.98 21.57 13.72
CA ILE A 231 -4.61 21.18 15.00
C ILE A 231 -3.62 20.95 16.18
N ARG A 232 -2.30 20.82 15.96
CA ARG A 232 -1.32 20.85 17.08
C ARG A 232 -0.44 22.08 17.17
N TYR A 233 -0.29 22.87 16.11
CA TYR A 233 0.66 23.97 16.06
C TYR A 233 0.11 25.24 15.39
N CYS A 234 -1.23 25.37 15.29
CA CYS A 234 -1.98 26.47 14.66
C CYS A 234 -1.52 27.88 15.03
N ASN A 235 -1.04 28.07 16.25
CA ASN A 235 -0.73 29.38 16.78
C ASN A 235 0.73 29.78 16.58
N ILE A 236 1.52 29.02 15.80
CA ILE A 236 2.93 29.30 15.61
C ILE A 236 3.22 29.59 14.13
N PRO A 237 3.53 30.85 13.79
CA PRO A 237 3.83 31.22 12.42
C PRO A 237 5.12 30.52 11.93
N PRO A 238 5.26 30.24 10.62
CA PRO A 238 6.52 29.82 10.04
C PRO A 238 7.68 30.75 10.42
N PHE A 239 8.87 30.18 10.62
CA PHE A 239 10.10 30.93 10.95
C PHE A 239 10.40 32.08 9.97
N TRP A 240 10.08 31.91 8.68
CA TRP A 240 10.25 32.94 7.65
C TRP A 240 9.20 34.06 7.67
N GLU A 241 8.12 33.93 8.44
CA GLU A 241 7.14 35.01 8.64
C GLU A 241 7.59 35.96 9.75
N ASN A 242 8.30 35.46 10.76
CA ASN A 242 8.93 36.29 11.79
C ASN A 242 10.08 37.14 11.22
N SER A 243 10.80 36.64 10.20
CA SER A 243 11.88 37.40 9.56
C SER A 243 11.39 38.57 8.69
N LYS A 244 10.09 38.65 8.38
CA LYS A 244 9.51 39.79 7.64
C LYS A 244 9.07 40.94 8.55
N LYS A 245 8.80 40.69 9.83
CA LYS A 245 8.45 41.75 10.80
C LYS A 245 9.67 42.50 11.38
N GLY A 246 10.89 42.10 11.01
CA GLY A 246 12.13 42.74 11.45
C GLY A 246 12.83 43.59 10.37
N LYS A 247 12.19 43.88 9.23
CA LYS A 247 12.76 44.73 8.16
C LYS A 247 11.79 45.83 7.72
N GLU A 248 11.29 46.60 8.68
CA GLU A 248 10.80 47.96 8.44
C GLU A 248 11.25 48.83 9.62
N ILE A 249 12.55 49.18 9.66
CA ILE A 249 13.01 50.40 10.31
C ILE A 249 14.02 51.05 9.35
N GLU A 250 13.53 52.15 8.76
CA GLU A 250 14.23 53.36 8.32
C GLU A 250 15.31 53.25 7.23
N HIS A 251 14.89 53.61 6.02
CA HIS A 251 15.59 54.64 5.26
C HIS A 251 14.55 55.47 4.49
N TYR A 252 14.11 56.57 5.10
CA TYR A 252 14.03 57.93 4.54
C TYR A 252 13.76 58.92 5.67
#